data_AF-K0DCR2-F1
#
_entry.id   AF-K0DCR2-F1
#
_cell.length_a   1.000
_cell.length_b   1.000
_cell.length_c   1.000
_cell.angle_alpha   90.00
_cell.angle_beta   90.00
_cell.angle_gamma   90.00
#
_symmetry.space_group_name_H-M   'P 1'
#
loop_
_entity.id
_entity.type
_entity.pdbx_description
1 polymer ?
#
loop_
_entity_poly.entity_id
_entity_poly.type
_entity_poly.pdbx_seq_one_letter_code
_entity_poly.pdbx_strand_id
1 'polypeptide(L)'
;MYYQMNHGSNDKLPKLEKQVNLAGHFDGIIGLDDKVNRNYFLKTGAPRYQNDSFRDLYQHRNNYPKKQVDILNIYGNLDDGTNSDGRVSNVSSRSLKYILQDRYHSYREIEIHGAMGQ
;
A
#
# COMPACT_ATOMS: atom_id res chain seq x y z
N MET A 1 -8.13 -1.83 4.32
CA MET A 1 -8.15 -0.45 3.78
C MET A 1 -9.56 0.10 3.53
N TYR A 2 -10.40 -0.55 2.71
CA TYR A 2 -11.71 -0.02 2.31
C TYR A 2 -12.64 0.38 3.45
N TYR A 3 -12.67 -0.39 4.55
CA TYR A 3 -13.44 0.00 5.73
C TYR A 3 -13.07 1.40 6.22
N GLN A 4 -11.78 1.72 6.32
CA GLN A 4 -11.33 3.05 6.76
C GLN A 4 -11.56 4.13 5.72
N MET A 5 -11.51 3.77 4.43
CA MET A 5 -11.84 4.70 3.34
C MET A 5 -13.34 5.05 3.31
N ASN A 6 -14.21 4.21 3.87
CA ASN A 6 -15.65 4.47 3.91
C ASN A 6 -16.13 5.02 5.26
N HIS A 7 -15.41 4.73 6.34
CA HIS A 7 -15.91 4.94 7.71
C HIS A 7 -14.92 5.61 8.67
N GLY A 8 -13.69 5.91 8.25
CA GLY A 8 -12.62 6.40 9.14
C GLY A 8 -12.90 7.76 9.81
N SER A 9 -13.87 8.52 9.31
CA SER A 9 -14.32 9.79 9.89
C SER A 9 -15.57 9.67 10.77
N ASN A 10 -16.14 8.47 10.93
CA ASN A 10 -17.37 8.28 11.71
C ASN A 10 -17.08 8.06 13.19
N ASP A 11 -17.35 9.06 14.01
CA ASP A 11 -17.13 9.02 15.46
C ASP A 11 -18.02 8.03 16.24
N LYS A 12 -19.03 7.45 15.59
CA LYS A 12 -19.90 6.41 16.19
C LYS A 12 -19.36 5.00 16.01
N LEU A 13 -18.26 4.83 15.26
CA LEU A 13 -17.64 3.54 14.99
C LEU A 13 -16.29 3.42 15.70
N PRO A 14 -15.77 2.18 15.90
CA PRO A 14 -14.45 1.98 16.48
C PRO A 14 -13.35 2.73 15.71
N LYS A 15 -12.49 3.40 16.46
CA LYS A 15 -11.37 4.18 15.93
C LYS A 15 -10.14 3.29 15.73
N LEU A 16 -9.52 3.39 14.56
CA LEU A 16 -8.29 2.66 14.25
C LEU A 16 -7.09 3.39 14.81
N GLU A 17 -6.26 2.67 15.57
CA GLU A 17 -5.02 3.21 16.16
C GLU A 17 -3.77 2.67 15.47
N LYS A 18 -3.78 1.38 15.11
CA LYS A 18 -2.63 0.71 14.49
C LYS A 18 -3.09 -0.15 13.32
N GLN A 19 -2.35 -0.11 12.23
CA GLN A 19 -2.60 -0.92 11.04
C GLN A 19 -1.34 -1.67 10.63
N VAL A 20 -1.47 -2.97 10.45
CA VAL A 20 -0.43 -3.81 9.85
C VAL A 20 -0.94 -4.33 8.52
N ASN A 21 -0.17 -4.12 7.45
CA ASN A 21 -0.41 -4.70 6.15
C ASN A 21 0.68 -5.73 5.85
N LEU A 22 0.29 -6.85 5.26
CA LEU A 22 1.19 -7.87 4.73
C LEU A 22 0.85 -8.06 3.25
N ALA A 23 1.84 -7.89 2.37
CA ALA A 23 1.69 -8.06 0.92
C ALA A 23 0.50 -7.27 0.33
N GLY A 24 0.35 -6.00 0.72
CA GLY A 24 -0.81 -5.19 0.35
C GLY A 24 -0.83 -4.79 -1.13
N HIS A 25 -1.76 -5.31 -1.93
CA HIS A 25 -1.82 -5.07 -3.38
C HIS A 25 -2.47 -3.72 -3.80
N PHE A 26 -2.03 -2.62 -3.22
CA PHE A 26 -2.69 -1.31 -3.35
C PHE A 26 -2.66 -0.70 -4.75
N ASP A 27 -1.76 -1.15 -5.63
CA ASP A 27 -1.65 -0.73 -7.03
C ASP A 27 -1.55 -1.93 -7.99
N GLY A 28 -2.19 -3.05 -7.61
CA GLY A 28 -2.40 -4.21 -8.48
C GLY A 28 -1.59 -5.45 -8.12
N ILE A 29 -1.85 -6.52 -8.87
CA ILE A 29 -1.31 -7.87 -8.72
C ILE A 29 -0.71 -8.31 -10.06
N ILE A 30 0.49 -8.87 -10.00
CA ILE A 30 1.20 -9.39 -11.18
C ILE A 30 0.37 -10.51 -11.83
N GLY A 31 0.09 -10.33 -13.12
CA GLY A 31 -0.70 -11.27 -13.92
C GLY A 31 -2.21 -11.05 -13.90
N LEU A 32 -2.71 -10.12 -13.08
CA LEU A 32 -4.11 -9.67 -13.11
C LEU A 32 -4.19 -8.28 -13.77
N ASP A 33 -3.64 -7.27 -13.10
CA ASP A 33 -3.70 -5.86 -13.49
C ASP A 33 -2.34 -5.13 -13.36
N ASP A 34 -1.30 -5.84 -12.91
CA ASP A 34 0.10 -5.43 -12.95
C ASP A 34 0.98 -6.43 -13.74
N LYS A 35 2.22 -6.05 -14.05
CA LYS A 35 3.23 -6.89 -14.70
C LYS A 35 4.58 -6.71 -14.02
N VAL A 36 5.38 -7.79 -13.98
CA VAL A 36 6.75 -7.78 -13.42
C VAL A 36 7.54 -6.59 -13.98
N ASN A 37 8.14 -5.80 -13.08
CA ASN A 37 9.00 -4.65 -13.38
C ASN A 37 8.40 -3.59 -14.33
N ARG A 38 7.08 -3.57 -14.53
CA ARG A 38 6.43 -2.57 -15.38
C ARG A 38 6.30 -1.23 -14.68
N ASN A 39 5.89 -1.24 -13.42
CA ASN A 39 5.65 -0.03 -12.65
C ASN A 39 6.91 0.40 -11.89
N TYR A 40 7.00 1.69 -11.58
CA TYR A 40 8.11 2.30 -10.86
C TYR A 40 7.68 3.62 -10.23
N PHE A 41 8.39 4.05 -9.19
CA PHE A 41 8.12 5.35 -8.57
C PHE A 41 8.74 6.50 -9.36
N LEU A 42 7.95 7.54 -9.58
CA LEU A 42 8.41 8.84 -10.04
C LEU A 42 9.19 9.55 -8.93
N LYS A 43 9.92 10.62 -9.30
CA LYS A 43 10.61 11.50 -8.32
C LYS A 43 9.66 12.08 -7.27
N THR A 44 8.38 12.20 -7.58
CA THR A 44 7.33 12.67 -6.66
C THR A 44 6.93 11.62 -5.61
N GLY A 45 7.40 10.38 -5.74
CA GLY A 45 6.96 9.24 -4.95
C GLY A 45 5.68 8.57 -5.45
N ALA A 46 5.04 9.11 -6.50
CA ALA A 46 3.87 8.49 -7.12
C ALA A 46 4.28 7.29 -7.99
N PRO A 47 3.51 6.18 -8.01
CA PRO A 47 3.71 5.15 -9.02
C PRO A 47 3.38 5.70 -10.42
N ARG A 48 4.16 5.30 -11.43
CA ARG A 48 4.04 5.78 -12.82
C ARG A 48 2.73 5.36 -13.46
N TYR A 49 2.34 4.11 -13.25
CA TYR A 49 1.06 3.55 -13.64
C TYR A 49 0.23 3.42 -12.37
N GLN A 50 -1.05 3.75 -12.45
CA GLN A 50 -1.98 3.68 -11.34
C GLN A 50 -3.14 2.82 -11.83
N ASN A 51 -3.47 1.72 -11.16
CA ASN A 51 -4.61 0.89 -11.51
C ASN A 51 -5.92 1.46 -10.93
N ASP A 52 -7.04 0.77 -11.14
CA ASP A 52 -8.33 1.17 -10.59
C ASP A 52 -8.33 1.16 -9.06
N SER A 53 -7.71 0.15 -8.43
CA SER A 53 -7.60 0.05 -6.97
C SER A 53 -6.88 1.24 -6.37
N PHE A 54 -5.74 1.65 -6.94
CA PHE A 54 -4.98 2.81 -6.50
C PHE A 54 -5.81 4.08 -6.63
N ARG A 55 -6.45 4.29 -7.78
CA ARG A 55 -7.26 5.49 -8.04
C ARG A 55 -8.39 5.62 -7.04
N ASP A 56 -9.10 4.51 -6.79
CA ASP A 56 -10.22 4.49 -5.85
C ASP A 56 -9.77 4.78 -4.42
N LEU A 57 -8.68 4.14 -3.95
CA LEU A 57 -8.10 4.41 -2.65
C LEU A 57 -7.59 5.85 -2.53
N TYR A 58 -6.96 6.39 -3.58
CA TYR A 58 -6.45 7.76 -3.62
C TYR A 58 -7.57 8.79 -3.59
N GLN A 59 -8.68 8.54 -4.31
CA GLN A 59 -9.85 9.41 -4.31
C GLN A 59 -10.49 9.50 -2.91
N HIS A 60 -10.56 8.37 -2.20
CA HIS A 60 -11.20 8.29 -0.88
C HIS A 60 -10.26 8.51 0.32
N ARG A 61 -8.96 8.77 0.08
CA ARG A 61 -7.92 8.92 1.12
C ARG A 61 -8.28 9.93 2.22
N ASN A 62 -9.12 10.92 1.89
CA ASN A 62 -9.54 11.95 2.83
C ASN A 62 -10.52 11.47 3.92
N ASN A 63 -11.01 10.23 3.82
CA ASN A 63 -11.80 9.60 4.86
C ASN A 63 -10.94 8.84 5.88
N TYR A 64 -9.68 8.54 5.56
CA TYR A 64 -8.77 7.85 6.45
C TYR A 64 -8.39 8.73 7.66
N PRO A 65 -8.40 8.24 8.93
CA PRO A 65 -8.18 9.09 10.09
C PRO A 65 -6.91 9.95 10.00
N LYS A 66 -7.02 11.26 10.25
CA LYS A 66 -5.91 12.21 10.11
C LYS A 66 -5.02 12.20 11.35
N LYS A 67 -3.72 11.94 11.17
CA LYS A 67 -2.66 11.92 12.19
C LYS A 67 -2.96 11.03 13.40
N GLN A 68 -3.73 9.95 13.21
CA GLN A 68 -4.12 9.02 14.28
C GLN A 68 -3.43 7.65 14.13
N VAL A 69 -3.43 7.07 12.93
CA VAL A 69 -3.04 5.67 12.76
C VAL A 69 -1.52 5.51 12.59
N ASP A 70 -0.92 4.62 13.37
CA ASP A 70 0.42 4.07 13.13
C ASP A 70 0.37 2.92 12.13
N ILE A 71 1.16 2.99 11.06
CA ILE A 71 1.14 1.99 9.99
C ILE A 71 2.47 1.23 9.93
N LEU A 72 2.36 -0.09 9.93
CA LEU A 72 3.42 -1.02 9.56
C LEU A 72 3.06 -1.71 8.24
N ASN A 73 3.87 -1.49 7.21
CA ASN A 73 3.69 -2.10 5.90
C ASN A 73 4.80 -3.13 5.66
N ILE A 74 4.44 -4.41 5.62
CA ILE A 74 5.36 -5.53 5.41
C ILE A 74 5.14 -6.08 4.01
N TYR A 75 6.22 -6.27 3.26
CA TYR A 75 6.18 -6.84 1.92
C TYR A 75 7.43 -7.68 1.63
N GLY A 76 7.31 -8.57 0.66
CA GLY A 76 8.36 -9.52 0.33
C GLY A 76 9.09 -9.18 -0.97
N ASN A 77 10.34 -9.63 -1.05
CA ASN A 77 11.15 -9.61 -2.25
C ASN A 77 11.89 -10.95 -2.37
N LEU A 78 11.63 -11.68 -3.46
CA LEU A 78 12.24 -12.98 -3.72
C LEU A 78 13.74 -12.91 -4.07
N ASP A 79 14.29 -11.71 -4.29
CA ASP A 79 15.66 -11.46 -4.74
C ASP A 79 16.00 -12.16 -6.08
N ASP A 80 15.00 -12.45 -6.90
CA ASP A 80 15.10 -13.07 -8.23
C ASP A 80 15.06 -12.05 -9.38
N GLY A 81 15.11 -10.76 -9.05
CA GLY A 81 15.03 -9.65 -9.99
C GLY A 81 13.61 -9.23 -10.36
N THR A 82 12.56 -9.88 -9.84
CA THR A 82 11.16 -9.48 -10.08
C THR A 82 10.71 -8.29 -9.24
N ASN A 83 11.44 -7.95 -8.17
CA ASN A 83 11.06 -6.94 -7.16
C ASN A 83 9.63 -7.17 -6.65
N SER A 84 9.36 -8.40 -6.22
CA SER A 84 8.05 -8.87 -5.79
C SER A 84 8.17 -10.05 -4.83
N ASP A 85 7.07 -10.37 -4.15
CA ASP A 85 6.88 -11.64 -3.41
C ASP A 85 6.42 -12.80 -4.33
N GLY A 86 6.53 -12.62 -5.65
CA GLY A 86 6.03 -13.53 -6.68
C GLY A 86 4.60 -13.24 -7.16
N ARG A 87 3.82 -12.43 -6.42
CA ARG A 87 2.45 -12.05 -6.80
C ARG A 87 2.21 -10.54 -6.77
N VAL A 88 2.72 -9.85 -5.76
CA VAL A 88 2.52 -8.41 -5.58
C VAL A 88 3.87 -7.72 -5.76
N SER A 89 3.93 -6.77 -6.70
CA SER A 89 5.13 -5.97 -6.92
C SER A 89 5.42 -5.09 -5.70
N ASN A 90 6.70 -4.83 -5.41
CA ASN A 90 7.05 -3.93 -4.33
C ASN A 90 6.50 -2.52 -4.55
N VAL A 91 6.32 -2.09 -5.80
CA VAL A 91 5.65 -0.83 -6.12
C VAL A 91 4.19 -0.84 -5.65
N SER A 92 3.44 -1.92 -5.92
CA SER A 92 2.06 -2.06 -5.44
C SER A 92 1.98 -2.05 -3.92
N SER A 93 2.79 -2.87 -3.25
CA SER A 93 2.89 -2.92 -1.79
C SER A 93 3.19 -1.59 -1.14
N ARG A 94 4.11 -0.81 -1.72
CA ARG A 94 4.59 0.45 -1.13
C ARG A 94 3.76 1.66 -1.51
N SER A 95 2.90 1.55 -2.52
CA SER A 95 2.09 2.66 -3.02
C SER A 95 1.14 3.26 -1.97
N LEU A 96 0.80 2.52 -0.91
CA LEU A 96 0.00 3.01 0.23
C LEU A 96 0.60 4.27 0.86
N LYS A 97 1.93 4.37 0.94
CA LYS A 97 2.60 5.55 1.49
C LYS A 97 2.24 6.81 0.71
N TYR A 98 2.22 6.69 -0.62
CA TYR A 98 1.81 7.79 -1.50
C TYR A 98 0.30 8.01 -1.48
N ILE A 99 -0.51 6.95 -1.33
CA ILE A 99 -1.97 7.09 -1.20
C ILE A 99 -2.33 7.90 0.05
N LEU A 100 -1.70 7.62 1.18
CA LEU A 100 -2.04 8.25 2.44
C LEU A 100 -1.33 9.58 2.71
N GLN A 101 -0.18 9.85 2.08
CA GLN A 101 0.54 11.13 2.20
C GLN A 101 0.67 11.59 3.66
N ASP A 102 0.03 12.71 4.03
CA ASP A 102 0.08 13.30 5.37
C ASP A 102 -1.01 12.76 6.32
N ARG A 103 -1.81 11.77 5.91
CA ARG A 103 -2.92 11.25 6.72
C ARG A 103 -2.48 10.40 7.91
N TYR A 104 -1.42 9.60 7.81
CA TYR A 104 -0.98 8.73 8.92
C TYR A 104 -0.26 9.49 10.05
N HIS A 105 -0.25 8.91 11.26
CA HIS A 105 0.58 9.38 12.37
C HIS A 105 2.05 8.96 12.16
N SER A 106 2.30 7.66 12.00
CA SER A 106 3.61 7.09 11.65
C SER A 106 3.48 6.05 10.55
N TYR A 107 4.56 5.85 9.78
CA TYR A 107 4.60 4.87 8.69
C TYR A 107 5.96 4.20 8.62
N ARG A 108 5.99 2.88 8.84
CA ARG A 108 7.18 2.04 8.75
C ARG A 108 7.01 0.99 7.66
N GLU A 109 8.06 0.75 6.90
CA GLU A 109 8.16 -0.35 5.94
C GLU A 109 9.12 -1.41 6.48
N ILE A 110 8.79 -2.68 6.27
CA ILE A 110 9.70 -3.81 6.46
C ILE A 110 9.66 -4.64 5.18
N GLU A 111 10.81 -4.79 4.53
CA GLU A 111 11.00 -5.69 3.40
C GLU A 111 11.56 -7.02 3.92
N ILE A 112 10.95 -8.13 3.51
CA ILE A 112 11.40 -9.49 3.82
C ILE A 112 12.03 -10.09 2.56
N HIS A 113 13.26 -10.59 2.69
CA HIS A 113 14.08 -11.05 1.57
C HIS A 113 14.15 -12.58 1.47
N GLY A 114 14.49 -13.07 0.28
CA GLY A 114 14.75 -14.48 -0.05
C GLY A 114 13.52 -15.27 -0.50
N ALA A 115 13.73 -16.55 -0.80
CA ALA A 115 12.68 -17.46 -1.31
C ALA A 115 11.48 -17.67 -0.36
N MET A 116 11.61 -17.23 0.89
CA MET A 116 10.54 -17.24 1.91
C MET A 116 9.95 -15.84 2.14
N GLY A 117 10.26 -14.86 1.29
CA GLY A 117 9.73 -13.50 1.33
C GLY A 117 8.28 -13.44 0.85
N GLN A 118 7.39 -14.25 1.43
CA GLN A 118 5.95 -14.27 1.19
C GLN A 118 5.20 -14.01 2.50
#